data_AF-A0A7J4SED3-F1
#
_entry.id   AF-A0A7J4SED3-F1
#
_cell.length_a   1.000
_cell.length_b   1.000
_cell.length_c   1.000
_cell.angle_alpha   90.00
_cell.angle_beta   90.00
_cell.angle_gamma   90.00
#
_symmetry.space_group_name_H-M   'P 1'
#
loop_
_entity.id
_entity.type
_entity.pdbx_description
1 polymer ?
#
loop_
_entity_poly.entity_id
_entity_poly.type
_entity_poly.pdbx_seq_one_letter_code
_entity_poly.pdbx_strand_id
1 'polypeptide(L)' 'MSYSKAIQRLEEIVQSLERGGIPLDETLRLYEEGAELLAFCQQELAAAEGKLNEMKLADIENKLSE' A
#
# COMPACT_ATOMS: atom_id res chain seq x y z
N MET A 1 6.04 9.93 -0.12
CA MET A 1 6.47 8.52 -0.19
C MET A 1 5.97 7.93 -1.51
N SER A 2 6.62 6.93 -2.12
CA SER A 2 6.05 6.18 -3.27
C SER A 2 5.60 4.79 -2.83
N TYR A 3 4.66 4.17 -3.55
CA TYR A 3 4.19 2.81 -3.27
C TYR A 3 5.34 1.80 -3.14
N SER A 4 6.26 1.79 -4.12
CA SER A 4 7.42 0.90 -4.11
C SER A 4 8.33 1.07 -2.89
N LYS A 5 8.54 2.33 -2.45
CA LYS A 5 9.32 2.64 -1.25
C LYS A 5 8.61 2.21 0.02
N ALA A 6 7.28 2.37 0.08
CA ALA A 6 6.48 1.94 1.22
C ALA A 6 6.48 0.41 1.37
N ILE A 7 6.35 -0.33 0.27
CA ILE A 7 6.46 -1.79 0.26
C ILE A 7 7.85 -2.25 0.68
N GLN A 8 8.91 -1.67 0.12
CA GLN A 8 10.27 -2.02 0.52
C GLN A 8 10.48 -1.80 2.03
N ARG A 9 9.98 -0.68 2.57
CA ARG A 9 10.10 -0.39 4.00
C ARG A 9 9.29 -1.38 4.85
N LEU A 10 8.10 -1.76 4.42
CA LEU A 10 7.29 -2.80 5.07
C LEU A 10 8.04 -4.14 5.15
N GLU A 11 8.70 -4.55 4.07
CA GLU A 11 9.51 -5.77 4.03
C GLU A 11 10.66 -5.72 5.04
N GLU A 12 11.36 -4.59 5.15
CA GLU A 12 12.42 -4.37 6.13
C GLU A 12 11.91 -4.43 7.58
N ILE A 13 10.73 -3.86 7.83
CA ILE A 13 10.05 -3.91 9.13
C ILE A 13 9.71 -5.35 9.48
N VAL A 14 9.08 -6.10 8.57
CA VAL A 14 8.72 -7.51 8.78
C VAL A 14 9.97 -8.34 9.07
N GLN A 15 11.04 -8.20 8.27
CA GLN A 15 12.29 -8.91 8.51
C GLN A 15 12.90 -8.59 9.89
N SER A 16 12.80 -7.34 10.33
CA SER A 16 13.27 -6.91 11.64
C SER A 16 12.46 -7.57 12.76
N LEU A 17 11.13 -7.55 12.66
CA LEU A 17 10.23 -8.17 13.63
C LEU A 17 10.41 -9.70 13.70
N GLU A 18 10.57 -10.36 12.56
CA GLU A 18 10.80 -11.82 12.48
C GLU A 18 12.14 -12.25 13.07
N ARG A 19 13.21 -11.45 12.87
CA ARG A 19 14.51 -11.71 13.47
C ARG A 19 14.45 -11.70 15.01
N GLY A 20 13.55 -10.89 15.57
CA GLY A 20 13.44 -10.70 17.01
C GLY A 20 14.70 -10.06 17.61
N GLY A 21 14.81 -10.14 18.94
CA GLY A 21 15.93 -9.52 19.69
C GLY A 21 15.86 -7.99 19.73
N ILE A 22 14.71 -7.41 19.38
CA ILE A 22 14.45 -5.98 19.41
C ILE A 22 13.75 -5.62 20.73
N PRO A 23 14.12 -4.51 21.41
CA PRO A 23 13.40 -4.04 22.59
C PRO A 23 11.92 -3.77 22.30
N LEU A 24 11.07 -3.99 23.30
CA LEU A 24 9.61 -3.83 23.17
C LEU A 24 9.20 -2.46 22.63
N ASP A 25 9.80 -1.38 23.12
CA ASP A 25 9.48 -0.02 22.67
C ASP A 25 9.79 0.18 21.18
N GLU A 26 10.84 -0.45 20.68
CA GLU A 26 11.21 -0.39 19.26
C GLU A 26 10.34 -1.33 18.41
N THR A 27 9.96 -2.49 18.93
CA THR A 27 8.92 -3.34 18.32
C THR A 27 7.60 -2.59 18.14
N LEU A 28 7.16 -1.84 19.14
CA LEU A 28 5.93 -1.04 19.07
C LEU A 28 6.03 0.05 17.99
N ARG A 29 7.16 0.77 17.92
CA ARG A 29 7.39 1.78 16.88
C ARG A 29 7.39 1.18 15.48
N LEU A 30 8.05 0.04 15.29
CA LEU A 30 8.08 -0.67 14.00
C LEU A 30 6.68 -1.13 13.59
N TYR A 31 5.86 -1.58 14.56
CA TYR A 31 4.48 -1.95 14.30
C TYR A 31 3.62 -0.75 13.88
N GLU A 32 3.71 0.37 14.60
CA GLU A 32 3.01 1.62 14.26
C GLU A 32 3.40 2.11 12.86
N GLU A 33 4.70 2.17 12.57
CA GLU A 33 5.21 2.53 11.25
C GLU A 33 4.67 1.58 10.16
N GLY A 34 4.69 0.27 10.43
CA GLY A 34 4.16 -0.74 9.52
C GLY A 34 2.66 -0.56 9.26
N ALA A 35 1.87 -0.23 10.28
CA ALA A 35 0.43 0.02 10.13
C ALA A 35 0.14 1.24 9.25
N GLU A 36 0.90 2.32 9.43
CA GLU A 36 0.78 3.53 8.60
C GLU A 36 1.17 3.26 7.14
N LEU A 37 2.26 2.55 6.91
CA LEU A 37 2.70 2.16 5.57
C LEU A 37 1.70 1.24 4.87
N LEU A 38 1.12 0.29 5.60
CA LEU A 38 0.08 -0.60 5.06
C LEU A 38 -1.15 0.19 4.64
N ALA A 39 -1.62 1.12 5.48
CA ALA A 39 -2.75 1.99 5.16
C ALA A 39 -2.48 2.83 3.90
N PHE A 40 -1.28 3.41 3.80
CA PHE A 40 -0.84 4.14 2.61
C PHE A 40 -0.89 3.25 1.35
N CYS A 41 -0.32 2.04 1.41
CA CYS A 41 -0.33 1.11 0.28
C CYS A 41 -1.74 0.74 -0.17
N GLN A 42 -2.65 0.48 0.78
CA GLN A 42 -4.05 0.18 0.48
C GLN A 42 -4.76 1.35 -0.20
N GLN A 43 -4.50 2.59 0.24
CA GLN A 43 -5.06 3.78 -0.37
C GLN A 43 -4.58 3.98 -1.81
N GLU A 44 -3.28 3.79 -2.06
CA GLU A 44 -2.71 3.90 -3.40
C GLU A 44 -3.29 2.86 -4.36
N LEU A 45 -3.46 1.61 -3.89
CA LEU A 45 -4.10 0.55 -4.68
C LEU A 45 -5.56 0.88 -5.00
N ALA A 46 -6.33 1.31 -4.00
CA ALA A 46 -7.73 1.69 -4.21
C ALA A 46 -7.86 2.85 -5.22
N ALA A 47 -6.97 3.83 -5.16
CA ALA A 47 -6.94 4.93 -6.13
C ALA A 47 -6.60 4.46 -7.55
N ALA A 48 -5.68 3.50 -7.68
CA ALA A 48 -5.33 2.91 -8.97
C ALA A 48 -6.50 2.09 -9.55
N GLU A 49 -7.16 1.27 -8.73
CA GLU A 49 -8.34 0.50 -9.12
C GLU A 49 -9.50 1.40 -9.55
N GLY A 50 -9.75 2.48 -8.81
CA GLY A 50 -10.77 3.49 -9.16
C GLY A 50 -10.54 4.07 -10.56
N LYS A 51 -9.32 4.51 -10.85
CA LYS A 51 -8.95 5.02 -12.18
C LYS A 51 -9.14 3.99 -13.29
N LEU A 52 -8.76 2.73 -13.04
CA LEU A 52 -8.95 1.65 -14.01
C LEU A 52 -10.44 1.41 -14.30
N ASN A 53 -11.30 1.50 -13.29
CA ASN A 53 -12.74 1.33 -13.46
C ASN A 53 -13.36 2.50 -14.22
N GLU A 54 -12.95 3.74 -13.94
CA GLU A 54 -13.38 4.93 -14.69
C GLU A 54 -13.00 4.82 -16.18
N MET A 55 -11.77 4.41 -16.48
CA MET A 55 -11.33 4.21 -17.87
C MET A 55 -12.16 3.13 -18.58
N LYS A 56 -12.42 1.99 -17.93
CA LYS A 56 -13.27 0.93 -18.49
C LYS A 56 -14.68 1.41 -18.77
N LEU A 57 -15.25 2.22 -17.88
CA LEU A 57 -16.60 2.76 -18.08
C LEU A 57 -16.63 3.71 -19.29
N ALA A 58 -15.67 4.62 -19.38
CA ALA A 58 -15.54 5.53 -20.52
C ALA A 58 -15.39 4.77 -21.85
N ASP A 59 -14.61 3.68 -21.87
CA ASP A 59 -14.45 2.82 -23.04
C ASP A 59 -15.77 2.14 -23.46
N ILE A 60 -16.62 1.78 -22.50
CA ILE A 60 -17.94 1.18 -22.75
C ILE A 60 -18.91 2.24 -23.27
N GLU A 61 -18.96 3.42 -22.65
CA GLU A 61 -19.81 4.53 -23.07
C GLU A 61 -19.52 4.94 -24.52
N ASN A 62 -18.24 5.06 -24.88
CA ASN A 62 -17.82 5.37 -26.26
C ASN A 62 -18.27 4.31 -27.27
N LYS A 63 -18.30 3.03 -26.90
CA LYS A 63 -18.78 1.94 -27.77
C LYS A 63 -20.30 1.89 -27.91
N LEU A 64 -21.04 2.46 -26.96
CA LEU A 64 -22.50 2.52 -27.00
C LEU A 64 -23.02 3.73 -27.80
N SER A 65 -22.17 4.75 -27.99
CA SER A 65 -22.47 5.95 -28.77
C SER A 65 -22.02 5.88 -30.24
N GLU A 66 -21.35 4.79 -30.66
CA GLU A 66 -21.09 4.41 -32.07
C GLU A 66 -22.18 3.47 -32.62
#